data_AF-A0A968PFB5-F1
#
_entry.id   AF-A0A968PFB5-F1
#
_cell.length_a   1.000
_cell.length_b   1.000
_cell.length_c   1.000
_cell.angle_alpha   90.00
_cell.angle_beta   90.00
_cell.angle_gamma   90.00
#
_symmetry.space_group_name_H-M   'P 1'
#
loop_
_entity.id
_entity.type
_entity.pdbx_description
1 polymer ?
#
loop_
_entity_poly.entity_id
_entity_poly.type
_entity_poly.pdbx_seq_one_letter_code
_entity_poly.pdbx_strand_id
1 'polypeptide(L)'
;MENFVIANFAKELSSGNIAEAYRYIDTTQPGGNYTAVNRNLSTVLTLGDEVVDTNESVSAWGARYYEIFPDASVPIIDVTVQQETNVPLFFVVLGVDNGDIVYEYTVEAPNLSRTFANNDFDQVMLIVAGMQQPANYLYSFNLTQPVLRIQYPTTANPAVVEDESAPGKFEVGVELLSADLEPLDGVELGDFSFQVGTQTVPAGNILSSFRSQQLNLFLLRAPTQTSGGLYDLQVDYAGGALTATQADAVSYNPRDDTDNIVIIDRSGSMGGDGKLAAAQDAARFNVDTWRQGDQIGVVSFNEVVNTDLGLTAWTDTPSGGSRILAFDAIDDLTAVGGTAIGNALREGWDQLIADGEEDHNWSLVLISDGL
;
A
#
# COMPACT_ATOMS: atom_id res chain seq x y z
N MET A 1 -10.10 -19.60 29.23
CA MET A 1 -10.20 -18.24 29.78
C MET A 1 -10.76 -17.28 28.74
N GLU A 2 -10.27 -17.36 27.51
CA GLU A 2 -10.67 -16.53 26.36
C GLU A 2 -12.19 -16.36 26.21
N ASN A 3 -12.95 -17.42 25.94
CA ASN A 3 -14.42 -17.29 25.80
C ASN A 3 -15.12 -16.87 27.09
N PHE A 4 -14.49 -17.10 28.25
CA PHE A 4 -15.10 -16.79 29.55
C PHE A 4 -15.06 -15.29 29.86
N VAL A 5 -14.01 -14.57 29.43
CA VAL A 5 -13.95 -13.11 29.65
C VAL A 5 -14.98 -12.38 28.76
N ILE A 6 -15.22 -12.88 27.55
CA ILE A 6 -16.27 -12.36 26.66
C ILE A 6 -17.64 -12.68 27.25
N ALA A 7 -17.88 -13.93 27.66
CA ALA A 7 -19.16 -14.35 28.24
C ALA A 7 -19.54 -13.57 29.52
N ASN A 8 -18.55 -13.18 30.32
CA ASN A 8 -18.78 -12.36 31.51
C ASN A 8 -19.36 -11.00 31.20
N PHE A 9 -18.97 -10.40 30.07
CA PHE A 9 -19.57 -9.15 29.59
C PHE A 9 -20.87 -9.42 28.84
N ALA A 10 -20.87 -10.38 27.91
CA ALA A 10 -21.99 -10.64 27.01
C ALA A 10 -23.30 -10.95 27.76
N LYS A 11 -23.26 -11.52 28.96
CA LYS A 11 -24.44 -11.76 29.79
C LYS A 11 -25.23 -10.49 30.17
N GLU A 12 -24.62 -9.32 30.06
CA GLU A 12 -25.23 -8.02 30.36
C GLU A 12 -26.01 -7.45 29.17
N LEU A 13 -25.84 -8.04 27.98
CA LEU A 13 -26.48 -7.62 26.74
C LEU A 13 -27.93 -8.10 26.66
N SER A 14 -28.83 -7.22 26.21
CA SER A 14 -30.29 -7.40 26.33
C SER A 14 -31.00 -8.02 25.13
N SER A 15 -30.34 -8.13 23.98
CA SER A 15 -30.94 -8.49 22.68
C SER A 15 -31.15 -10.00 22.47
N GLY A 16 -30.45 -10.85 23.22
CA GLY A 16 -30.60 -12.31 23.15
C GLY A 16 -29.96 -13.00 21.94
N ASN A 17 -29.32 -12.28 21.00
CA ASN A 17 -28.53 -12.88 19.89
C ASN A 17 -27.03 -12.99 20.22
N ILE A 18 -26.70 -13.24 21.48
CA ILE A 18 -25.34 -13.57 21.89
C ILE A 18 -24.97 -14.95 21.34
N ALA A 19 -23.80 -15.12 20.73
CA ALA A 19 -23.33 -16.42 20.24
C ALA A 19 -23.40 -17.51 21.32
N GLU A 20 -23.75 -18.75 20.94
CA GLU A 20 -23.90 -19.86 21.90
C GLU A 20 -22.61 -20.10 22.71
N ALA A 21 -21.44 -19.86 22.11
CA ALA A 21 -20.14 -19.95 22.76
C ALA A 21 -19.95 -19.02 23.97
N TYR A 22 -20.73 -17.95 24.08
CA TYR A 22 -20.68 -16.97 25.18
C TYR A 22 -21.82 -17.13 26.18
N ARG A 23 -22.62 -18.19 26.04
CA ARG A 23 -23.68 -18.54 26.99
C ARG A 23 -23.16 -19.62 27.92
N TYR A 24 -23.11 -19.36 29.22
CA TYR A 24 -22.85 -20.40 30.22
C TYR A 24 -23.88 -20.35 31.35
N ILE A 25 -24.21 -21.53 31.87
CA ILE A 25 -25.05 -21.70 33.06
C ILE A 25 -24.10 -21.83 34.24
N ASP A 26 -24.04 -20.84 35.13
CA ASP A 26 -23.39 -21.01 36.42
C ASP A 26 -24.26 -21.95 37.26
N THR A 27 -23.75 -23.14 37.55
CA THR A 27 -24.45 -24.16 38.33
C THR A 27 -24.38 -23.91 39.83
N THR A 28 -23.65 -22.88 40.28
CA THR A 28 -23.40 -22.59 41.71
C THR A 28 -24.18 -21.38 42.24
N GLN A 29 -24.79 -20.58 41.37
CA GLN A 29 -25.72 -19.52 41.76
C GLN A 29 -27.11 -19.79 41.18
N PRO A 30 -28.21 -19.52 41.92
CA PRO A 30 -29.54 -19.53 41.34
C PRO A 30 -29.55 -18.53 40.18
N GLY A 31 -29.62 -19.05 38.94
CA GLY A 31 -29.48 -18.23 37.74
C GLY A 31 -30.47 -17.06 37.73
N GLY A 32 -29.97 -15.86 37.39
CA GLY A 32 -30.86 -14.73 37.10
C GLY A 32 -30.33 -13.33 37.40
N ASN A 33 -29.32 -13.16 38.26
CA ASN A 33 -28.74 -11.84 38.55
C ASN A 33 -27.24 -11.94 38.89
N TYR A 34 -26.40 -12.12 37.88
CA TYR A 34 -24.96 -11.94 38.06
C TYR A 34 -24.68 -10.45 38.20
N THR A 35 -23.80 -10.07 39.12
CA THR A 35 -23.29 -8.69 39.16
C THR A 35 -22.57 -8.37 37.85
N ALA A 36 -22.79 -7.15 37.36
CA ALA A 36 -22.05 -6.61 36.23
C ALA A 36 -20.55 -6.67 36.51
N VAL A 37 -19.75 -6.87 35.46
CA VAL A 37 -18.30 -6.81 35.61
C VAL A 37 -17.88 -5.38 35.96
N ASN A 38 -16.79 -5.26 36.70
CA ASN A 38 -16.26 -3.95 37.04
C ASN A 38 -15.69 -3.27 35.77
N ARG A 39 -16.15 -2.06 35.49
CA ARG A 39 -15.65 -1.22 34.40
C ARG A 39 -14.52 -0.34 34.92
N ASN A 40 -13.34 -0.50 34.35
CA ASN A 40 -12.21 0.38 34.61
C ASN A 40 -12.38 1.74 33.92
N LEU A 41 -13.07 1.75 32.79
CA LEU A 41 -13.49 2.95 32.05
C LEU A 41 -14.93 2.76 31.61
N SER A 42 -15.72 3.83 31.70
CA SER A 42 -17.07 3.94 31.14
C SER A 42 -17.33 5.41 30.82
N THR A 43 -17.23 5.80 29.55
CA THR A 43 -17.38 7.20 29.13
C THR A 43 -17.92 7.35 27.72
N VAL A 44 -18.59 8.46 27.46
CA VAL A 44 -18.96 8.90 26.11
C VAL A 44 -17.75 9.57 25.48
N LEU A 45 -17.48 9.31 24.20
CA LEU A 45 -16.41 9.97 23.43
C LEU A 45 -16.95 10.48 22.10
N THR A 46 -16.54 11.67 21.71
CA THR A 46 -16.92 12.35 20.47
C THR A 46 -15.74 12.45 19.51
N LEU A 47 -15.98 12.91 18.28
CA LEU A 47 -14.92 13.05 17.28
C LEU A 47 -13.82 13.99 17.79
N GLY A 48 -12.58 13.50 17.79
CA GLY A 48 -11.40 14.23 18.29
C GLY A 48 -11.04 13.95 19.75
N ASP A 49 -11.89 13.23 20.50
CA ASP A 49 -11.55 12.83 21.86
C ASP A 49 -10.53 11.69 21.88
N GLU A 50 -9.72 11.67 22.94
CA GLU A 50 -8.77 10.63 23.23
C GLU A 50 -8.80 10.29 24.73
N VAL A 51 -8.74 8.99 25.04
CA VAL A 51 -8.53 8.50 26.41
C VAL A 51 -7.25 7.69 26.42
N VAL A 52 -6.34 8.04 27.33
CA VAL A 52 -5.11 7.30 27.58
C VAL A 52 -4.96 7.08 29.08
N ASP A 53 -4.68 5.84 29.48
CA ASP A 53 -4.17 5.53 30.83
C ASP A 53 -2.83 4.80 30.69
N THR A 54 -1.86 5.22 31.49
CA THR A 54 -0.48 4.72 31.46
C THR A 54 -0.13 3.84 32.65
N ASN A 55 -1.07 3.64 33.58
CA ASN A 55 -0.78 2.94 34.84
C ASN A 55 -1.81 1.85 35.14
N GLU A 56 -2.08 1.00 34.15
CA GLU A 56 -2.98 -0.14 34.29
C GLU A 56 -2.24 -1.46 34.48
N SER A 57 -2.94 -2.40 35.12
CA SER A 57 -2.41 -3.75 35.34
C SER A 57 -3.50 -4.81 35.34
N VAL A 58 -3.13 -5.98 34.84
CA VAL A 58 -3.96 -7.19 34.88
C VAL A 58 -3.22 -8.29 35.63
N SER A 59 -3.92 -8.94 36.55
CA SER A 59 -3.39 -10.10 37.27
C SER A 59 -3.34 -11.34 36.39
N ALA A 60 -2.50 -12.31 36.74
CA ALA A 60 -2.58 -13.63 36.13
C ALA A 60 -4.00 -14.20 36.27
N TRP A 61 -4.54 -14.71 35.16
CA TRP A 61 -5.92 -15.21 35.04
C TRP A 61 -7.03 -14.20 35.39
N GLY A 62 -6.71 -12.90 35.39
CA GLY A 62 -7.67 -11.80 35.60
C GLY A 62 -8.06 -11.10 34.29
N ALA A 63 -9.08 -10.25 34.34
CA ALA A 63 -9.49 -9.43 33.21
C ALA A 63 -9.86 -8.01 33.66
N ARG A 64 -9.62 -7.05 32.76
CA ARG A 64 -10.03 -5.65 32.87
C ARG A 64 -10.95 -5.31 31.70
N TYR A 65 -11.94 -4.46 31.95
CA TYR A 65 -12.98 -4.11 31.00
C TYR A 65 -13.05 -2.59 30.87
N TYR A 66 -12.94 -2.10 29.65
CA TYR A 66 -12.97 -0.68 29.32
C TYR A 66 -14.05 -0.46 28.27
N GLU A 67 -15.03 0.35 28.58
CA GLU A 67 -16.12 0.67 27.65
C GLU A 67 -16.13 2.14 27.28
N ILE A 68 -16.40 2.39 26.01
CA ILE A 68 -16.69 3.72 25.49
C ILE A 68 -18.01 3.68 24.73
N PHE A 69 -18.70 4.83 24.70
CA PHE A 69 -19.90 5.06 23.89
C PHE A 69 -19.53 6.11 22.84
N PRO A 70 -19.09 5.68 21.63
CA PRO A 70 -18.66 6.61 20.60
C PRO A 70 -19.87 7.34 19.99
N ASP A 71 -19.72 8.63 19.72
CA ASP A 71 -20.71 9.40 18.96
C ASP A 71 -20.76 8.94 17.49
N ALA A 72 -21.94 8.94 16.87
CA ALA A 72 -22.12 8.54 15.47
C ALA A 72 -21.33 9.40 14.46
N SER A 73 -20.87 10.60 14.85
CA SER A 73 -19.98 11.44 14.03
C SER A 73 -18.54 10.93 13.95
N VAL A 74 -18.14 9.99 14.82
CA VAL A 74 -16.82 9.38 14.80
C VAL A 74 -16.77 8.37 13.67
N PRO A 75 -15.88 8.49 12.67
CA PRO A 75 -15.80 7.55 11.56
C PRO A 75 -14.91 6.33 11.87
N ILE A 76 -13.84 6.53 12.62
CA ILE A 76 -12.80 5.53 12.89
C ILE A 76 -12.48 5.56 14.37
N ILE A 77 -12.25 4.37 14.93
CA ILE A 77 -11.77 4.17 16.30
C ILE A 77 -10.45 3.42 16.23
N ASP A 78 -9.43 3.98 16.89
CA ASP A 78 -8.16 3.31 17.12
C ASP A 78 -8.05 2.89 18.58
N VAL A 79 -7.71 1.61 18.79
CA VAL A 79 -7.54 1.01 20.11
C VAL A 79 -6.15 0.43 20.21
N THR A 80 -5.38 0.90 21.19
CA THR A 80 -4.04 0.37 21.45
C THR A 80 -3.91 -0.12 22.89
N VAL A 81 -3.10 -1.16 23.06
CA VAL A 81 -2.58 -1.60 24.35
C VAL A 81 -1.10 -1.88 24.17
N GLN A 82 -0.25 -1.17 24.90
CA GLN A 82 1.19 -1.39 24.88
C GLN A 82 1.66 -1.84 26.26
N GLN A 83 2.38 -2.97 26.30
CA GLN A 83 2.92 -3.52 27.52
C GLN A 83 4.34 -3.02 27.80
N GLU A 84 4.65 -2.88 29.10
CA GLU A 84 6.02 -2.73 29.57
C GLU A 84 6.70 -4.10 29.77
N THR A 85 5.92 -5.14 30.09
CA THR A 85 6.40 -6.46 30.51
C THR A 85 6.61 -7.45 29.37
N ASN A 86 6.04 -7.20 28.19
CA ASN A 86 6.15 -8.01 26.98
C ASN A 86 5.81 -9.51 27.18
N VAL A 87 4.67 -9.80 27.84
CA VAL A 87 4.14 -11.16 28.02
C VAL A 87 2.88 -11.34 27.17
N PRO A 88 2.56 -12.54 26.67
CA PRO A 88 1.31 -12.71 25.91
C PRO A 88 0.09 -12.42 26.80
N LEU A 89 -0.74 -11.50 26.35
CA LEU A 89 -2.07 -11.22 26.88
C LEU A 89 -3.11 -11.61 25.85
N PHE A 90 -4.33 -11.85 26.31
CA PHE A 90 -5.47 -12.03 25.43
C PHE A 90 -6.29 -10.74 25.37
N PHE A 91 -6.43 -10.19 24.17
CA PHE A 91 -7.17 -8.96 23.92
C PHE A 91 -8.46 -9.26 23.17
N VAL A 92 -9.52 -8.55 23.54
CA VAL A 92 -10.81 -8.58 22.87
C VAL A 92 -11.25 -7.14 22.60
N VAL A 93 -11.65 -6.85 21.37
CA VAL A 93 -12.35 -5.61 21.01
C VAL A 93 -13.73 -6.00 20.46
N LEU A 94 -14.79 -5.48 21.07
CA LEU A 94 -16.17 -5.71 20.65
C LEU A 94 -16.82 -4.40 20.24
N GLY A 95 -17.54 -4.41 19.13
CA GLY A 95 -18.51 -3.37 18.78
C GLY A 95 -19.91 -3.91 19.01
N VAL A 96 -20.70 -3.17 19.77
CA VAL A 96 -22.06 -3.52 20.16
C VAL A 96 -23.01 -2.50 19.54
N ASP A 97 -24.07 -3.00 18.90
CA ASP A 97 -25.15 -2.21 18.31
C ASP A 97 -26.48 -2.85 18.71
N ASN A 98 -27.40 -2.06 19.27
CA ASN A 98 -28.71 -2.48 19.77
C ASN A 98 -28.63 -3.67 20.75
N GLY A 99 -27.54 -3.75 21.51
CA GLY A 99 -27.24 -4.84 22.45
C GLY A 99 -26.71 -6.12 21.80
N ASP A 100 -26.51 -6.17 20.48
CA ASP A 100 -25.87 -7.29 19.79
C ASP A 100 -24.39 -7.03 19.58
N ILE A 101 -23.55 -8.06 19.75
CA ILE A 101 -22.13 -8.00 19.35
C ILE A 101 -22.11 -8.15 17.83
N VAL A 102 -21.83 -7.04 17.13
CA VAL A 102 -21.81 -6.96 15.66
C VAL A 102 -20.39 -6.89 15.10
N TYR A 103 -19.42 -6.56 15.95
CA TYR A 103 -17.99 -6.60 15.64
C TYR A 103 -17.25 -7.31 16.77
N GLU A 104 -16.36 -8.22 16.41
CA GLU A 104 -15.53 -8.95 17.35
C GLU A 104 -14.13 -9.14 16.76
N TYR A 105 -13.13 -8.70 17.51
CA TYR A 105 -11.72 -8.93 17.23
C TYR A 105 -11.06 -9.52 18.47
N THR A 106 -10.33 -10.63 18.29
CA THR A 106 -9.60 -11.29 19.37
C THR A 106 -8.19 -11.61 18.93
N VAL A 107 -7.22 -11.45 19.84
CA VAL A 107 -5.82 -11.78 19.57
C VAL A 107 -5.09 -12.13 20.86
N GLU A 108 -4.21 -13.14 20.80
CA GLU A 108 -3.20 -13.38 21.84
C GLU A 108 -1.87 -12.77 21.37
N ALA A 109 -1.43 -11.72 22.04
CA ALA A 109 -0.22 -10.99 21.68
C ALA A 109 0.35 -10.20 22.87
N PRO A 110 1.61 -9.74 22.80
CA PRO A 110 2.16 -8.81 23.79
C PRO A 110 1.59 -7.39 23.68
N ASN A 111 1.09 -6.97 22.52
CA ASN A 111 0.50 -5.65 22.35
C ASN A 111 -0.75 -5.77 21.46
N LEU A 112 -1.63 -4.79 21.57
CA LEU A 112 -2.77 -4.59 20.68
C LEU A 112 -2.58 -3.27 19.94
N SER A 113 -2.80 -3.28 18.64
CA SER A 113 -3.13 -2.08 17.87
C SER A 113 -4.20 -2.49 16.87
N ARG A 114 -5.35 -1.82 16.92
CA ARG A 114 -6.49 -2.13 16.06
C ARG A 114 -7.22 -0.85 15.69
N THR A 115 -7.30 -0.59 14.39
CA THR A 115 -8.01 0.55 13.81
C THR A 115 -9.18 0.04 12.98
N PHE A 116 -10.40 0.51 13.24
CA PHE A 116 -11.61 0.01 12.58
C PHE A 116 -12.68 1.10 12.44
N ALA A 117 -13.64 0.91 11.53
CA ALA A 117 -14.78 1.81 11.38
C ALA A 117 -15.71 1.75 12.58
N ASN A 118 -16.16 2.92 13.02
CA ASN A 118 -17.30 3.04 13.91
C ASN A 118 -18.57 2.87 13.07
N ASN A 119 -19.01 1.63 12.89
CA ASN A 119 -20.22 1.30 12.13
C ASN A 119 -21.48 1.59 12.96
N ASP A 120 -21.61 2.82 13.45
CA ASP A 120 -22.66 3.29 14.35
C ASP A 120 -22.78 2.43 15.63
N PHE A 121 -21.64 2.04 16.22
CA PHE A 121 -21.68 1.25 17.46
C PHE A 121 -22.26 2.07 18.61
N ASP A 122 -23.28 1.54 19.29
CA ASP A 122 -23.76 2.09 20.55
C ASP A 122 -22.66 2.04 21.63
N GLN A 123 -21.84 0.99 21.59
CA GLN A 123 -20.79 0.73 22.58
C GLN A 123 -19.60 0.00 21.96
N VAL A 124 -18.39 0.39 22.36
CA VAL A 124 -17.16 -0.36 22.10
C VAL A 124 -16.56 -0.83 23.42
N MET A 125 -16.19 -2.11 23.48
CA MET A 125 -15.60 -2.76 24.66
C MET A 125 -14.20 -3.26 24.33
N LEU A 126 -13.21 -2.84 25.11
CA LEU A 126 -11.89 -3.47 25.19
C LEU A 126 -11.82 -4.36 26.44
N ILE A 127 -11.44 -5.61 26.25
CA ILE A 127 -11.14 -6.54 27.34
C ILE A 127 -9.65 -6.89 27.27
N VAL A 128 -8.95 -6.64 28.36
CA VAL A 128 -7.54 -7.04 28.54
C VAL A 128 -7.48 -8.16 29.56
N ALA A 129 -7.08 -9.35 29.11
CA ALA A 129 -7.09 -10.56 29.91
C ALA A 129 -5.66 -11.09 30.14
N GLY A 130 -5.30 -11.22 31.41
CA GLY A 130 -4.02 -11.74 31.88
C GLY A 130 -3.95 -13.25 31.75
N MET A 131 -2.90 -13.77 31.12
CA MET A 131 -2.70 -15.21 30.99
C MET A 131 -2.02 -15.78 32.25
N GLN A 132 -0.94 -16.54 32.09
CA GLN A 132 -0.23 -17.14 33.23
C GLN A 132 0.52 -16.13 34.09
N GLN A 133 0.87 -14.97 33.53
CA GLN A 133 1.66 -13.93 34.16
C GLN A 133 0.86 -12.63 34.26
N PRO A 134 1.03 -11.85 35.33
CA PRO A 134 0.50 -10.49 35.38
C PRO A 134 1.26 -9.59 34.40
N ALA A 135 0.62 -8.50 33.99
CA ALA A 135 1.22 -7.52 33.10
C ALA A 135 0.81 -6.10 33.48
N ASN A 136 1.74 -5.16 33.25
CA ASN A 136 1.46 -3.73 33.25
C ASN A 136 1.38 -3.25 31.81
N TYR A 137 0.44 -2.34 31.55
CA TYR A 137 0.22 -1.81 30.23
C TYR A 137 -0.37 -0.41 30.30
N LEU A 138 -0.18 0.30 29.19
CA LEU A 138 -0.96 1.47 28.84
C LEU A 138 -2.02 1.07 27.82
N TYR A 139 -3.17 1.73 27.85
CA TYR A 139 -4.19 1.57 26.82
C TYR A 139 -4.63 2.94 26.32
N SER A 140 -5.09 2.98 25.07
CA SER A 140 -5.73 4.16 24.50
C SER A 140 -6.98 3.81 23.68
N PHE A 141 -7.93 4.73 23.72
CA PHE A 141 -8.97 4.89 22.70
C PHE A 141 -8.75 6.24 22.04
N ASN A 142 -8.52 6.24 20.73
CA ASN A 142 -8.30 7.45 19.96
C ASN A 142 -9.38 7.56 18.87
N LEU A 143 -10.19 8.63 18.96
CA LEU A 143 -11.30 8.92 18.05
C LEU A 143 -10.98 10.18 17.22
N THR A 144 -9.70 10.54 17.10
CA THR A 144 -9.25 11.56 16.16
C THR A 144 -9.34 11.02 14.73
N GLN A 145 -9.74 11.86 13.79
CA GLN A 145 -9.88 11.43 12.41
C GLN A 145 -8.51 11.23 11.76
N PRO A 146 -8.18 10.02 11.29
CA PRO A 146 -6.95 9.80 10.54
C PRO A 146 -7.04 10.33 9.11
N VAL A 147 -5.89 10.46 8.46
CA VAL A 147 -5.75 10.90 7.08
C VAL A 147 -5.38 9.70 6.21
N LEU A 148 -6.23 9.41 5.21
CA LEU A 148 -5.91 8.47 4.13
C LEU A 148 -5.24 9.22 2.98
N ARG A 149 -4.10 8.73 2.50
CA ARG A 149 -3.35 9.34 1.40
C ARG A 149 -2.92 8.30 0.37
N ILE A 150 -3.11 8.63 -0.90
CA ILE A 150 -2.55 7.88 -2.03
C ILE A 150 -1.16 8.44 -2.32
N GLN A 151 -0.16 7.56 -2.28
CA GLN A 151 1.24 7.91 -2.59
C GLN A 151 1.56 7.65 -4.07
N TYR A 152 1.02 6.56 -4.63
CA TYR A 152 1.05 6.31 -6.06
C TYR A 152 -0.06 5.32 -6.48
N PRO A 153 -0.50 5.35 -7.74
CA PRO A 153 -0.12 6.28 -8.82
C PRO A 153 -0.51 7.73 -8.52
N THR A 154 0.06 8.68 -9.25
CA THR A 154 -0.21 10.14 -9.08
C THR A 154 -0.62 10.76 -10.41
N THR A 155 -1.19 11.96 -10.40
CA THR A 155 -1.49 12.71 -11.64
C THR A 155 -0.24 12.95 -12.50
N ALA A 156 0.92 13.15 -11.87
CA ALA A 156 2.18 13.37 -12.58
C ALA A 156 2.80 12.08 -13.13
N ASN A 157 2.43 10.93 -12.55
CA ASN A 157 2.87 9.60 -12.99
C ASN A 157 1.70 8.61 -12.90
N PRO A 158 0.77 8.65 -13.87
CA PRO A 158 -0.39 7.75 -13.90
C PRO A 158 0.05 6.31 -14.15
N ALA A 159 -0.66 5.35 -13.55
CA ALA A 159 -0.48 3.94 -13.88
C ALA A 159 -1.05 3.66 -15.28
N VAL A 160 -0.25 3.10 -16.18
CA VAL A 160 -0.72 2.69 -17.51
C VAL A 160 -1.22 1.25 -17.45
N VAL A 161 -2.51 1.05 -17.75
CA VAL A 161 -3.17 -0.26 -17.74
C VAL A 161 -3.58 -0.73 -19.13
N GLU A 162 -3.27 0.05 -20.17
CA GLU A 162 -3.51 -0.26 -21.58
C GLU A 162 -4.99 -0.37 -21.93
N ASP A 163 -5.41 -1.47 -22.57
CA ASP A 163 -6.72 -1.64 -23.20
C ASP A 163 -7.90 -1.56 -22.20
N GLU A 164 -8.91 -0.75 -22.51
CA GLU A 164 -10.11 -0.56 -21.67
C GLU A 164 -10.97 -1.82 -21.48
N SER A 165 -10.95 -2.73 -22.46
CA SER A 165 -11.71 -3.97 -22.48
C SER A 165 -10.96 -5.16 -21.88
N ALA A 166 -9.63 -5.10 -21.84
CA ALA A 166 -8.76 -6.13 -21.26
C ALA A 166 -7.58 -5.52 -20.47
N PRO A 167 -7.85 -4.70 -19.43
CA PRO A 167 -6.82 -3.92 -18.77
C PRO A 167 -5.84 -4.78 -17.97
N GLY A 168 -4.63 -4.24 -17.87
CA GLY A 168 -3.51 -4.81 -17.13
C GLY A 168 -3.63 -4.71 -15.61
N LYS A 169 -2.47 -4.87 -14.97
CA LYS A 169 -2.33 -4.73 -13.52
C LYS A 169 -1.61 -3.43 -13.21
N PHE A 170 -1.86 -2.88 -12.03
CA PHE A 170 -1.14 -1.72 -11.53
C PHE A 170 -0.98 -1.79 -10.02
N GLU A 171 0.03 -1.08 -9.53
CA GLU A 171 0.34 -0.99 -8.11
C GLU A 171 -0.29 0.26 -7.51
N VAL A 172 -0.78 0.14 -6.28
CA VAL A 172 -1.31 1.25 -5.48
C VAL A 172 -0.61 1.26 -4.13
N GLY A 173 -0.02 2.40 -3.78
CA GLY A 173 0.58 2.66 -2.47
C GLY A 173 -0.24 3.67 -1.68
N VAL A 174 -0.65 3.30 -0.47
CA VAL A 174 -1.46 4.15 0.41
C VAL A 174 -0.94 4.19 1.83
N GLU A 175 -1.08 5.35 2.45
CA GLU A 175 -0.75 5.58 3.85
C GLU A 175 -2.02 5.90 4.62
N LEU A 176 -2.12 5.33 5.82
CA LEU A 176 -3.12 5.73 6.79
C LEU A 176 -2.40 6.30 8.00
N LEU A 177 -2.57 7.60 8.20
CA LEU A 177 -1.82 8.38 9.16
C LEU A 177 -2.75 8.89 10.26
N SER A 178 -2.27 8.95 11.49
CA SER A 178 -2.95 9.62 12.61
C SER A 178 -3.11 11.12 12.33
N ALA A 179 -3.83 11.81 13.22
CA ALA A 179 -3.93 13.28 13.17
C ALA A 179 -2.57 13.99 13.21
N ASP A 180 -1.57 13.37 13.87
CA ASP A 180 -0.20 13.87 13.96
C ASP A 180 0.69 13.45 12.78
N LEU A 181 0.10 12.84 11.73
CA LEU A 181 0.76 12.33 10.54
C LEU A 181 1.72 11.15 10.77
N GLU A 182 1.53 10.42 11.88
CA GLU A 182 2.28 9.19 12.16
C GLU A 182 1.53 7.98 11.60
N PRO A 183 2.21 6.95 11.09
CA PRO A 183 1.55 5.75 10.56
C PRO A 183 0.76 5.01 11.63
N LEU A 184 -0.45 4.56 11.27
CA LEU A 184 -1.25 3.70 12.13
C LEU A 184 -0.82 2.24 11.99
N ASP A 185 -0.49 1.61 13.12
CA ASP A 185 -0.08 0.21 13.17
C ASP A 185 -1.28 -0.76 13.02
N GLY A 186 -2.45 -0.39 13.52
CA GLY A 186 -3.64 -1.25 13.63
C GLY A 186 -4.47 -1.45 12.37
N VAL A 187 -3.95 -1.06 11.21
CA VAL A 187 -4.67 -1.02 9.93
C VAL A 187 -4.80 -2.40 9.28
N GLU A 188 -6.03 -2.82 8.99
CA GLU A 188 -6.30 -4.09 8.32
C GLU A 188 -6.32 -3.91 6.79
N LEU A 189 -5.50 -4.68 6.07
CA LEU A 189 -5.41 -4.54 4.60
C LEU A 189 -6.69 -4.97 3.89
N GLY A 190 -7.49 -5.84 4.52
CA GLY A 190 -8.79 -6.28 4.00
C GLY A 190 -9.89 -5.23 4.03
N ASP A 191 -9.69 -4.14 4.79
CA ASP A 191 -10.68 -3.06 4.93
C ASP A 191 -10.55 -1.98 3.84
N PHE A 192 -9.60 -2.13 2.91
CA PHE A 192 -9.44 -1.24 1.77
C PHE A 192 -10.31 -1.68 0.58
N SER A 193 -10.93 -0.71 -0.06
CA SER A 193 -11.59 -0.88 -1.35
C SER A 193 -11.15 0.18 -2.35
N PHE A 194 -11.22 -0.17 -3.63
CA PHE A 194 -10.69 0.67 -4.71
C PHE A 194 -11.75 0.89 -5.78
N GLN A 195 -11.74 2.07 -6.38
CA GLN A 195 -12.54 2.42 -7.54
C GLN A 195 -11.66 3.16 -8.56
N VAL A 196 -11.85 2.85 -9.85
CA VAL A 196 -11.18 3.54 -10.96
C VAL A 196 -12.26 4.20 -11.81
N GLY A 197 -12.29 5.54 -11.82
CA GLY A 197 -13.40 6.30 -12.37
C GLY A 197 -14.70 5.96 -11.63
N THR A 198 -15.69 5.46 -12.37
CA THR A 198 -16.95 4.97 -11.77
C THR A 198 -16.94 3.48 -11.49
N GLN A 199 -15.89 2.74 -11.86
CA GLN A 199 -15.85 1.28 -11.79
C GLN A 199 -15.21 0.80 -10.50
N THR A 200 -15.97 0.08 -9.67
CA THR A 200 -15.43 -0.57 -8.47
C THR A 200 -14.46 -1.68 -8.88
N VAL A 201 -13.30 -1.74 -8.22
CA VAL A 201 -12.38 -2.87 -8.32
C VAL A 201 -12.96 -4.04 -7.50
N PRO A 202 -13.35 -5.16 -8.12
CA PRO A 202 -13.88 -6.30 -7.37
C PRO A 202 -12.82 -6.88 -6.41
N ALA A 203 -13.23 -7.46 -5.29
CA ALA A 203 -12.29 -8.06 -4.33
C ALA A 203 -11.36 -9.12 -4.96
N GLY A 204 -11.86 -9.90 -5.93
CA GLY A 204 -11.05 -10.87 -6.68
C GLY A 204 -9.98 -10.25 -7.61
N ASN A 205 -10.05 -8.95 -7.84
CA ASN A 205 -9.06 -8.18 -8.59
C ASN A 205 -8.01 -7.52 -7.69
N ILE A 206 -8.12 -7.64 -6.37
CA ILE A 206 -7.03 -7.32 -5.43
C ILE A 206 -6.15 -8.56 -5.35
N LEU A 207 -5.07 -8.58 -6.11
CA LEU A 207 -4.26 -9.79 -6.34
C LEU A 207 -3.32 -10.10 -5.18
N SER A 208 -2.77 -9.06 -4.56
CA SER A 208 -1.94 -9.16 -3.37
C SER A 208 -1.95 -7.83 -2.63
N SER A 209 -1.84 -7.90 -1.31
CA SER A 209 -1.60 -6.75 -0.45
C SER A 209 -0.53 -7.08 0.57
N PHE A 210 0.30 -6.10 0.90
CA PHE A 210 1.28 -6.22 1.98
C PHE A 210 1.64 -4.84 2.52
N ARG A 211 2.10 -4.79 3.77
CA ARG A 211 2.63 -3.57 4.36
C ARG A 211 4.15 -3.56 4.27
N SER A 212 4.72 -2.45 3.84
CA SER A 212 6.16 -2.17 3.85
C SER A 212 6.41 -0.88 4.64
N GLN A 213 6.93 -1.03 5.86
CA GLN A 213 7.10 0.08 6.80
C GLN A 213 5.77 0.84 7.01
N GLN A 214 5.69 2.08 6.51
CA GLN A 214 4.57 3.00 6.66
C GLN A 214 3.55 2.88 5.51
N LEU A 215 3.91 2.17 4.45
CA LEU A 215 3.17 2.12 3.20
C LEU A 215 2.41 0.80 3.06
N ASN A 216 1.12 0.89 2.78
CA ASN A 216 0.30 -0.26 2.43
C ASN A 216 0.27 -0.38 0.91
N LEU A 217 0.73 -1.53 0.40
CA LEU A 217 0.92 -1.79 -1.01
C LEU A 217 -0.09 -2.80 -1.52
N PHE A 218 -0.67 -2.51 -2.67
CA PHE A 218 -1.69 -3.31 -3.32
C PHE A 218 -1.34 -3.51 -4.78
N LEU A 219 -1.41 -4.76 -5.25
CA LEU A 219 -1.37 -5.07 -6.67
C LEU A 219 -2.80 -5.35 -7.13
N LEU A 220 -3.31 -4.50 -8.01
CA LEU A 220 -4.67 -4.55 -8.51
C LEU A 220 -4.68 -4.97 -9.97
N ARG A 221 -5.74 -5.66 -10.38
CA ARG A 221 -6.14 -5.75 -11.79
C ARG A 221 -7.16 -4.65 -12.06
N ALA A 222 -6.87 -3.77 -13.01
CA ALA A 222 -7.77 -2.68 -13.35
C ALA A 222 -9.15 -3.22 -13.81
N PRO A 223 -10.25 -2.54 -13.45
CA PRO A 223 -11.58 -2.89 -13.95
C PRO A 223 -11.70 -2.44 -15.40
N THR A 224 -12.53 -3.11 -16.20
CA THR A 224 -12.80 -2.69 -17.57
C THR A 224 -13.51 -1.34 -17.61
N GLN A 225 -13.19 -0.50 -18.59
CA GLN A 225 -13.86 0.78 -18.84
C GLN A 225 -14.63 0.76 -20.17
N THR A 226 -15.52 1.73 -20.36
CA THR A 226 -16.29 1.87 -21.61
C THR A 226 -15.53 2.59 -22.72
N SER A 227 -14.42 3.26 -22.37
CA SER A 227 -13.58 4.03 -23.28
C SER A 227 -12.16 4.12 -22.70
N GLY A 228 -11.16 4.27 -23.56
CA GLY A 228 -9.84 4.72 -23.13
C GLY A 228 -9.87 6.13 -22.51
N GLY A 229 -8.84 6.45 -21.74
CA GLY A 229 -8.67 7.76 -21.11
C GLY A 229 -7.96 7.69 -19.75
N LEU A 230 -7.84 8.85 -19.12
CA LEU A 230 -7.40 8.97 -17.73
C LEU A 230 -8.61 8.89 -16.80
N TYR A 231 -8.44 8.18 -15.69
CA TYR A 231 -9.45 7.97 -14.68
C TYR A 231 -8.88 8.21 -13.29
N ASP A 232 -9.72 8.77 -12.43
CA ASP A 232 -9.40 8.96 -11.02
C ASP A 232 -9.27 7.61 -10.32
N LEU A 233 -8.29 7.50 -9.43
CA LEU A 233 -8.21 6.41 -8.47
C LEU A 233 -8.81 6.89 -7.15
N GLN A 234 -9.89 6.24 -6.72
CA GLN A 234 -10.42 6.41 -5.37
C GLN A 234 -10.04 5.19 -4.53
N VAL A 235 -9.58 5.47 -3.31
CA VAL A 235 -9.32 4.48 -2.27
C VAL A 235 -10.20 4.80 -1.09
N ASP A 236 -10.93 3.81 -0.64
CA ASP A 236 -11.76 3.87 0.56
C ASP A 236 -11.17 2.94 1.62
N TYR A 237 -11.25 3.35 2.88
CA TYR A 237 -10.91 2.53 4.03
C TYR A 237 -12.10 2.36 4.95
N ALA A 238 -12.24 1.16 5.50
CA ALA A 238 -13.26 0.78 6.47
C ALA A 238 -14.68 1.16 6.02
N GLY A 239 -15.08 0.65 4.85
CA GLY A 239 -16.43 0.85 4.31
C GLY A 239 -16.72 2.27 3.81
N GLY A 240 -15.69 3.08 3.52
CA GLY A 240 -15.84 4.46 3.07
C GLY A 240 -15.89 5.49 4.20
N ALA A 241 -15.57 5.08 5.43
CA ALA A 241 -15.38 6.00 6.56
C ALA A 241 -14.27 7.03 6.29
N LEU A 242 -13.27 6.63 5.48
CA LEU A 242 -12.27 7.51 4.90
C LEU A 242 -12.20 7.27 3.40
N THR A 243 -12.05 8.36 2.66
CA THR A 243 -11.90 8.33 1.20
C THR A 243 -10.75 9.23 0.81
N ALA A 244 -9.90 8.72 -0.09
CA ALA A 244 -8.90 9.50 -0.79
C ALA A 244 -9.07 9.32 -2.29
N THR A 245 -8.94 10.42 -3.04
CA THR A 245 -9.05 10.40 -4.50
C THR A 245 -7.80 11.03 -5.09
N GLN A 246 -7.18 10.33 -6.03
CA GLN A 246 -6.12 10.85 -6.87
C GLN A 246 -6.66 11.03 -8.28
N ALA A 247 -6.69 12.28 -8.74
CA ALA A 247 -7.18 12.61 -10.07
C ALA A 247 -6.28 12.07 -11.18
N ASP A 248 -6.87 11.62 -12.29
CA ASP A 248 -6.15 11.20 -13.50
C ASP A 248 -5.00 10.21 -13.23
N ALA A 249 -5.21 9.28 -12.29
CA ALA A 249 -4.15 8.42 -11.77
C ALA A 249 -3.99 7.10 -12.53
N VAL A 250 -4.97 6.72 -13.35
CA VAL A 250 -4.96 5.46 -14.11
C VAL A 250 -5.28 5.74 -15.58
N SER A 251 -4.36 5.37 -16.46
CA SER A 251 -4.44 5.55 -17.92
C SER A 251 -4.84 4.25 -18.61
N TYR A 252 -5.99 4.28 -19.27
CA TYR A 252 -6.49 3.24 -20.19
C TYR A 252 -6.26 3.63 -21.64
N ASN A 253 -5.28 4.49 -21.90
CA ASN A 253 -4.84 4.73 -23.25
C ASN A 253 -3.81 3.65 -23.62
N PRO A 254 -3.91 3.06 -24.81
CA PRO A 254 -2.75 2.43 -25.42
C PRO A 254 -1.61 3.43 -25.34
N ARG A 255 -0.48 3.03 -24.75
CA ARG A 255 0.71 3.88 -24.77
C ARG A 255 1.11 4.05 -26.24
N ASP A 256 1.43 5.27 -26.66
CA ASP A 256 1.99 5.49 -27.98
C ASP A 256 3.32 4.73 -28.11
N ASP A 257 3.58 4.25 -29.31
CA ASP A 257 4.88 3.73 -29.66
C ASP A 257 5.93 4.84 -29.47
N THR A 258 7.14 4.45 -29.10
CA THR A 258 8.19 5.39 -28.67
C THR A 258 9.47 5.13 -29.42
N ASP A 259 10.11 6.22 -29.86
CA ASP A 259 11.43 6.21 -30.45
C ASP A 259 12.44 6.51 -29.36
N ASN A 260 13.26 5.52 -29.04
CA ASN A 260 14.17 5.59 -27.92
C ASN A 260 15.62 5.52 -28.40
N ILE A 261 16.43 6.47 -27.95
CA ILE A 261 17.87 6.44 -28.17
C ILE A 261 18.59 6.37 -26.83
N VAL A 262 19.38 5.31 -26.65
CA VAL A 262 20.29 5.17 -25.52
C VAL A 262 21.66 5.70 -25.92
N ILE A 263 22.15 6.65 -25.13
CA ILE A 263 23.41 7.35 -25.33
C ILE A 263 24.37 6.93 -24.21
N ILE A 264 25.45 6.25 -24.57
CA ILE A 264 26.37 5.62 -23.60
C ILE A 264 27.73 6.30 -23.63
N ASP A 265 28.16 6.77 -22.46
CA ASP A 265 29.51 7.25 -22.26
C ASP A 265 30.50 6.07 -22.26
N ARG A 266 31.51 6.16 -23.12
CA ARG A 266 32.64 5.22 -23.19
C ARG A 266 33.97 5.96 -23.07
N SER A 267 33.99 7.10 -22.39
CA SER A 267 35.21 7.80 -22.02
C SER A 267 36.09 6.94 -21.10
N GLY A 268 37.37 7.32 -20.97
CA GLY A 268 38.33 6.58 -20.18
C GLY A 268 37.97 6.46 -18.69
N SER A 269 37.21 7.40 -18.13
CA SER A 269 36.72 7.34 -16.74
C SER A 269 35.77 6.16 -16.49
N MET A 270 35.05 5.74 -17.53
CA MET A 270 34.15 4.57 -17.51
C MET A 270 34.91 3.24 -17.41
N GLY A 271 36.22 3.23 -17.68
CA GLY A 271 37.05 2.02 -17.59
C GLY A 271 37.37 1.58 -16.15
N GLY A 272 37.16 2.47 -15.17
CA GLY A 272 37.39 2.18 -13.75
C GLY A 272 36.21 1.48 -13.08
N ASP A 273 36.49 0.67 -12.06
CA ASP A 273 35.52 0.13 -11.10
C ASP A 273 34.30 -0.59 -11.69
N GLY A 274 34.42 -1.12 -12.92
CA GLY A 274 33.31 -1.78 -13.61
C GLY A 274 32.19 -0.83 -14.05
N LYS A 275 32.42 0.48 -14.11
CA LYS A 275 31.41 1.49 -14.49
C LYS A 275 30.87 1.26 -15.90
N LEU A 276 31.73 0.99 -16.89
CA LEU A 276 31.27 0.68 -18.24
C LEU A 276 30.43 -0.60 -18.24
N ALA A 277 30.83 -1.64 -17.50
CA ALA A 277 30.03 -2.86 -17.40
C ALA A 277 28.65 -2.58 -16.77
N ALA A 278 28.58 -1.77 -15.72
CA ALA A 278 27.32 -1.34 -15.12
C ALA A 278 26.47 -0.48 -16.08
N ALA A 279 27.10 0.36 -16.91
CA ALA A 279 26.43 1.13 -17.94
C ALA A 279 25.89 0.24 -19.07
N GLN A 280 26.64 -0.78 -19.48
CA GLN A 280 26.20 -1.80 -20.44
C GLN A 280 25.00 -2.59 -19.88
N ASP A 281 25.03 -2.97 -18.61
CA ASP A 281 23.90 -3.63 -17.93
C ASP A 281 22.66 -2.74 -17.88
N ALA A 282 22.80 -1.48 -17.49
CA ALA A 282 21.71 -0.51 -17.44
C ALA A 282 21.12 -0.23 -18.83
N ALA A 283 21.98 -0.10 -19.85
CA ALA A 283 21.55 0.07 -21.24
C ALA A 283 20.77 -1.15 -21.74
N ARG A 284 21.26 -2.37 -21.50
CA ARG A 284 20.52 -3.60 -21.87
C ARG A 284 19.18 -3.71 -21.16
N PHE A 285 19.14 -3.38 -19.87
CA PHE A 285 17.88 -3.34 -19.12
C PHE A 285 16.89 -2.35 -19.76
N ASN A 286 17.36 -1.16 -20.17
CA ASN A 286 16.51 -0.18 -20.84
C ASN A 286 16.00 -0.70 -22.20
N VAL A 287 16.87 -1.33 -23.00
CA VAL A 287 16.49 -1.98 -24.27
C VAL A 287 15.39 -3.05 -24.07
N ASP A 288 15.44 -3.78 -22.96
CA ASP A 288 14.45 -4.81 -22.59
C ASP A 288 13.09 -4.25 -22.14
N THR A 289 12.98 -2.95 -21.86
CA THR A 289 11.69 -2.33 -21.50
C THR A 289 10.81 -1.99 -22.71
N TRP A 290 11.35 -2.09 -23.92
CA TRP A 290 10.66 -1.72 -25.15
C TRP A 290 9.92 -2.89 -25.80
N ARG A 291 8.96 -2.58 -26.66
CA ARG A 291 8.03 -3.56 -27.23
C ARG A 291 7.85 -3.38 -28.73
N GLN A 292 7.14 -4.32 -29.34
CA GLN A 292 6.74 -4.22 -30.73
C GLN A 292 5.90 -2.94 -30.95
N GLY A 293 6.32 -2.11 -31.90
CA GLY A 293 5.77 -0.77 -32.15
C GLY A 293 6.83 0.31 -31.92
N ASP A 294 7.64 0.19 -30.87
CA ASP A 294 8.72 1.14 -30.54
C ASP A 294 9.85 1.10 -31.58
N GLN A 295 10.68 2.16 -31.60
CA GLN A 295 11.99 2.17 -32.27
C GLN A 295 13.14 2.31 -31.26
N ILE A 296 14.30 1.79 -31.64
CA ILE A 296 15.51 1.68 -30.82
C ILE A 296 16.72 2.20 -31.59
N GLY A 297 17.50 3.07 -30.96
CA GLY A 297 18.82 3.50 -31.39
C GLY A 297 19.84 3.42 -30.25
N VAL A 298 21.11 3.19 -30.62
CA VAL A 298 22.25 3.17 -29.70
C VAL A 298 23.32 4.11 -30.23
N VAL A 299 23.71 5.06 -29.40
CA VAL A 299 24.79 6.01 -29.65
C VAL A 299 25.81 5.87 -28.52
N SER A 300 27.09 5.82 -28.84
CA SER A 300 28.16 5.89 -27.86
C SER A 300 29.05 7.09 -28.09
N PHE A 301 29.70 7.57 -27.04
CA PHE A 301 30.60 8.70 -27.17
C PHE A 301 31.82 8.62 -26.26
N ASN A 302 32.91 9.18 -26.76
CA ASN A 302 34.07 9.60 -26.00
C ASN A 302 34.46 11.02 -26.45
N GLU A 303 35.66 11.23 -26.99
CA GLU A 303 36.01 12.42 -27.79
C GLU A 303 35.28 12.47 -29.14
N VAL A 304 34.79 11.32 -29.60
CA VAL A 304 34.07 11.11 -30.85
C VAL A 304 32.74 10.44 -30.55
N VAL A 305 31.71 10.80 -31.31
CA VAL A 305 30.38 10.19 -31.24
C VAL A 305 30.27 9.13 -32.32
N ASN A 306 29.73 7.97 -31.96
CA ASN A 306 29.40 6.89 -32.86
C ASN A 306 27.91 6.57 -32.79
N THR A 307 27.29 6.35 -33.94
CA THR A 307 25.97 5.75 -34.04
C THR A 307 26.17 4.25 -34.22
N ASP A 308 26.11 3.50 -33.11
CA ASP A 308 26.40 2.07 -33.08
C ASP A 308 25.19 1.25 -33.58
N LEU A 309 23.99 1.77 -33.36
CA LEU A 309 22.75 1.32 -34.01
C LEU A 309 21.90 2.54 -34.35
N GLY A 310 21.67 2.78 -35.64
CA GLY A 310 20.72 3.81 -36.07
C GLY A 310 19.30 3.46 -35.65
N LEU A 311 18.46 4.48 -35.45
CA LEU A 311 17.07 4.30 -35.04
C LEU A 311 16.35 3.28 -35.95
N THR A 312 15.90 2.18 -35.35
CA THR A 312 15.36 1.02 -36.07
C THR A 312 14.15 0.49 -35.32
N ALA A 313 13.11 0.05 -36.04
CA ALA A 313 11.94 -0.60 -35.43
C ALA A 313 12.34 -1.77 -34.50
N TRP A 314 11.75 -1.81 -33.31
CA TRP A 314 12.02 -2.83 -32.31
C TRP A 314 11.48 -4.18 -32.76
N THR A 315 12.36 -5.17 -32.77
CA THR A 315 12.06 -6.55 -33.15
C THR A 315 12.85 -7.50 -32.25
N ASP A 316 12.16 -8.51 -31.73
CA ASP A 316 12.75 -9.60 -30.96
C ASP A 316 12.30 -10.93 -31.56
N THR A 317 13.08 -11.45 -32.52
CA THR A 317 12.78 -12.72 -33.18
C THR A 317 13.82 -13.79 -32.82
N PRO A 318 13.47 -15.08 -32.83
CA PRO A 318 14.40 -16.16 -32.47
C PRO A 318 15.66 -16.27 -33.35
N SER A 319 15.67 -15.63 -34.52
CA SER A 319 16.78 -15.66 -35.49
C SER A 319 17.58 -14.35 -35.57
N GLY A 320 17.33 -13.40 -34.67
CA GLY A 320 17.92 -12.06 -34.70
C GLY A 320 16.87 -10.97 -34.47
N GLY A 321 17.28 -9.72 -34.55
CA GLY A 321 16.37 -8.58 -34.36
C GLY A 321 17.13 -7.38 -33.87
N SER A 322 16.51 -6.21 -33.95
CA SER A 322 17.09 -4.96 -33.46
C SER A 322 17.39 -5.01 -31.96
N ARG A 323 16.67 -5.81 -31.18
CA ARG A 323 17.02 -6.07 -29.77
C ARG A 323 18.42 -6.69 -29.62
N ILE A 324 18.72 -7.74 -30.40
CA ILE A 324 20.03 -8.40 -30.36
C ILE A 324 21.11 -7.49 -30.95
N LEU A 325 20.81 -6.76 -32.02
CA LEU A 325 21.76 -5.80 -32.61
C LEU A 325 22.14 -4.69 -31.61
N ALA A 326 21.18 -4.22 -30.81
CA ALA A 326 21.45 -3.25 -29.75
C ALA A 326 22.30 -3.85 -28.63
N PHE A 327 22.05 -5.11 -28.24
CA PHE A 327 22.88 -5.79 -27.25
C PHE A 327 24.31 -5.95 -27.74
N ASP A 328 24.50 -6.38 -28.99
CA ASP A 328 25.82 -6.51 -29.60
C ASP A 328 26.53 -5.15 -29.65
N ALA A 329 25.83 -4.09 -30.07
CA ALA A 329 26.36 -2.72 -30.10
C ALA A 329 26.79 -2.22 -28.71
N ILE A 330 26.03 -2.55 -27.66
CA ILE A 330 26.34 -2.20 -26.27
C ILE A 330 27.54 -3.01 -25.76
N ASP A 331 27.59 -4.31 -26.06
CA ASP A 331 28.63 -5.22 -25.55
C ASP A 331 30.00 -4.98 -26.18
N ASP A 332 30.03 -4.48 -27.42
CA ASP A 332 31.26 -4.13 -28.12
C ASP A 332 31.91 -2.83 -27.62
N LEU A 333 31.25 -2.08 -26.73
CA LEU A 333 31.79 -0.81 -26.22
C LEU A 333 33.03 -1.02 -25.36
N THR A 334 34.02 -0.14 -25.55
CA THR A 334 35.26 -0.11 -24.77
C THR A 334 35.58 1.30 -24.30
N ALA A 335 36.01 1.42 -23.04
CA ALA A 335 36.30 2.70 -22.40
C ALA A 335 37.64 3.27 -22.89
N VAL A 336 37.60 4.42 -23.56
CA VAL A 336 38.80 5.10 -24.06
C VAL A 336 38.53 6.58 -24.37
N GLY A 337 39.54 7.43 -24.21
CA GLY A 337 39.47 8.85 -24.60
C GLY A 337 38.77 9.76 -23.59
N GLY A 338 38.51 11.00 -23.98
CA GLY A 338 37.77 12.01 -23.22
C GLY A 338 36.26 11.95 -23.42
N THR A 339 35.58 13.08 -23.16
CA THR A 339 34.12 13.13 -22.93
C THR A 339 33.48 14.26 -23.74
N ALA A 340 32.60 13.94 -24.69
CA ALA A 340 31.92 14.89 -25.58
C ALA A 340 30.38 14.79 -25.51
N ILE A 341 29.82 14.90 -24.30
CA ILE A 341 28.37 14.74 -24.02
C ILE A 341 27.51 15.62 -24.95
N GLY A 342 27.89 16.88 -25.16
CA GLY A 342 27.10 17.81 -25.98
C GLY A 342 26.97 17.40 -27.44
N ASN A 343 27.99 16.74 -28.00
CA ASN A 343 27.93 16.21 -29.36
C ASN A 343 27.08 14.94 -29.41
N ALA A 344 27.16 14.10 -28.38
CA ALA A 344 26.41 12.85 -28.31
C ALA A 344 24.89 13.09 -28.19
N LEU A 345 24.49 14.04 -27.36
CA LEU A 345 23.10 14.46 -27.25
C LEU A 345 22.57 15.06 -28.56
N ARG A 346 23.40 15.81 -29.29
CA ARG A 346 23.04 16.34 -30.61
C ARG A 346 22.85 15.22 -31.62
N GLU A 347 23.75 14.25 -31.67
CA GLU A 347 23.62 13.11 -32.59
C GLU A 347 22.36 12.29 -32.33
N GLY A 348 22.05 11.98 -31.06
CA GLY A 348 20.80 11.30 -30.73
C GLY A 348 19.58 12.14 -31.11
N TRP A 349 19.62 13.44 -30.86
CA TRP A 349 18.56 14.35 -31.27
C TRP A 349 18.38 14.42 -32.79
N ASP A 350 19.48 14.48 -33.54
CA ASP A 350 19.46 14.54 -35.01
C ASP A 350 18.92 13.24 -35.62
N GLN A 351 19.16 12.08 -34.99
CA GLN A 351 18.57 10.81 -35.40
C GLN A 351 17.05 10.77 -35.19
N LEU A 352 16.55 11.25 -34.05
CA LEU A 352 15.10 11.33 -33.83
C LEU A 352 14.44 12.27 -34.84
N ILE A 353 15.10 13.38 -35.19
CA ILE A 353 14.60 14.28 -36.24
C ILE A 353 14.60 13.62 -37.62
N ALA A 354 15.64 12.85 -37.95
CA ALA A 354 15.84 12.33 -39.30
C ALA A 354 15.00 11.07 -39.57
N ASP A 355 14.93 10.18 -38.58
CA ASP A 355 14.47 8.80 -38.75
C ASP A 355 13.31 8.43 -37.79
N GLY A 356 12.99 9.30 -36.82
CA GLY A 356 11.87 9.08 -35.90
C GLY A 356 10.51 9.26 -36.56
N GLU A 357 9.51 8.57 -36.04
CA GLU A 357 8.13 8.65 -36.50
C GLU A 357 7.42 9.83 -35.82
N GLU A 358 6.67 10.61 -36.61
CA GLU A 358 6.00 11.83 -36.11
C GLU A 358 4.94 11.56 -35.03
N ASP A 359 4.35 10.36 -35.05
CA ASP A 359 3.29 9.94 -34.11
C ASP A 359 3.86 9.21 -32.87
N HIS A 360 5.19 9.03 -32.79
CA HIS A 360 5.82 8.37 -31.65
C HIS A 360 6.28 9.38 -30.59
N ASN A 361 6.25 8.96 -29.32
CA ASN A 361 6.94 9.71 -28.27
C ASN A 361 8.46 9.56 -28.44
N TRP A 362 9.23 10.64 -28.24
CA TRP A 362 10.69 10.58 -28.36
C TRP A 362 11.36 10.58 -26.99
N SER A 363 12.33 9.69 -26.81
CA SER A 363 13.07 9.52 -25.56
C SER A 363 14.57 9.45 -25.83
N LEU A 364 15.35 10.24 -25.09
CA LEU A 364 16.81 10.13 -25.05
C LEU A 364 17.24 9.78 -23.63
N VAL A 365 17.95 8.67 -23.49
CA VAL A 365 18.48 8.20 -22.21
C VAL A 365 20.00 8.31 -22.24
N LEU A 366 20.55 9.25 -21.46
CA LEU A 366 22.01 9.41 -21.32
C LEU A 366 22.53 8.64 -20.11
N ILE A 367 23.50 7.77 -20.32
CA ILE A 367 24.21 7.02 -19.28
C ILE A 367 25.68 7.49 -19.29
N SER A 368 26.10 8.20 -18.24
CA SER A 368 27.45 8.76 -18.11
C SER A 368 27.85 8.84 -16.63
N ASP A 369 29.16 8.78 -16.33
CA ASP A 369 29.69 9.02 -14.99
C ASP A 369 29.99 10.51 -14.70
N GLY A 370 29.65 11.40 -15.64
CA GLY A 370 29.74 12.85 -15.48
C GLY A 370 31.00 13.47 -16.09
N LEU A 371 31.38 14.65 -15.59
CA LEU A 371 32.65 15.33 -15.90
C LEU A 371 33.66 15.16 -14.77
#